data_AF-A0A9D8Q2J5-F1
#
_entry.id   AF-A0A9D8Q2J5-F1
#
_cell.length_a   1.000
_cell.length_b   1.000
_cell.length_c   1.000
_cell.angle_alpha   90.00
_cell.angle_beta   90.00
_cell.angle_gamma   90.00
#
_symmetry.space_group_name_H-M   'P 1'
#
loop_
_entity.id
_entity.type
_entity.pdbx_description
1 polymer ?
#
loop_
_entity_poly.entity_id
_entity_poly.type
_entity_poly.pdbx_seq_one_letter_code
_entity_poly.pdbx_strand_id
1 'polypeptide(L)'
;GMNGPHPDELANILSDPSHQPILLTAANSTYYVNLLWPIGLATHMAANAESPLNGDSLYNLASTGGWTLGREQNGGAYFNKLPIVKLTRAEEARVVRIAEATYRPCCNNSTFFQDCNHGSALLGLLELGASEGLNEDQLYREALAFNSFWFPDYYLRTALFFKVMKKTDWAEVDPRVILGFDYSAGGPWQQNVAAALDRIPGLIPPAPGGGAGCGV
;
A
#
# COMPACT_ATOMS: atom_id res chain seq x y z
N GLY A 1 12.41 5.81 -13.03
CA GLY A 1 13.80 5.89 -12.49
C GLY A 1 13.93 7.18 -11.71
N MET A 2 14.26 7.12 -10.42
CA MET A 2 14.16 8.28 -9.51
C MET A 2 15.26 9.32 -9.77
N ASN A 3 14.96 10.32 -10.60
CA ASN A 3 15.82 11.50 -10.78
C ASN A 3 15.39 12.60 -9.80
N GLY A 4 15.94 12.58 -8.60
CA GLY A 4 15.82 13.62 -7.58
C GLY A 4 16.75 13.31 -6.40
N PRO A 5 17.26 14.29 -5.65
CA PRO A 5 18.09 14.01 -4.48
C PRO A 5 17.30 13.10 -3.52
N HIS A 6 17.85 11.94 -3.20
CA HIS A 6 17.26 11.07 -2.19
C HIS A 6 17.29 11.81 -0.84
N PRO A 7 16.22 11.73 -0.02
CA PRO A 7 16.24 12.28 1.33
C PRO A 7 17.49 11.81 2.07
N ASP A 8 18.18 12.72 2.78
CA ASP A 8 19.43 12.39 3.48
C ASP A 8 19.23 11.21 4.47
N GLU A 9 18.03 11.08 5.04
CA GLU A 9 17.65 9.97 5.92
C GLU A 9 17.69 8.59 5.24
N LEU A 10 17.57 8.53 3.90
CA LEU A 10 17.62 7.30 3.11
C LEU A 10 18.98 7.04 2.47
N ALA A 11 19.96 7.93 2.64
CA ALA A 11 21.26 7.86 1.95
C ALA A 11 21.98 6.52 2.18
N ASN A 12 21.86 5.97 3.40
CA ASN A 12 22.54 4.74 3.82
C ASN A 12 21.59 3.54 3.98
N ILE A 13 20.32 3.66 3.55
CA ILE A 13 19.27 2.65 3.85
C ILE A 13 19.59 1.25 3.29
N LEU A 14 20.43 1.17 2.26
CA LEU A 14 20.86 -0.09 1.65
C LEU A 14 22.27 -0.54 2.06
N SER A 15 23.04 0.32 2.74
CA SER A 15 24.43 0.04 3.13
C SER A 15 24.58 -0.31 4.60
N ASP A 16 23.78 0.32 5.46
CA ASP A 16 23.94 0.21 6.92
C ASP A 16 22.63 -0.23 7.59
N PRO A 17 22.69 -1.08 8.64
CA PRO A 17 21.51 -1.39 9.43
C PRO A 17 21.02 -0.14 10.17
N SER A 18 19.70 -0.02 10.29
CA SER A 18 19.03 1.03 11.06
C SER A 18 18.06 0.43 12.06
N HIS A 19 18.03 1.01 13.25
CA HIS A 19 17.02 0.75 14.29
C HIS A 19 16.12 1.98 14.52
N GLN A 20 16.25 3.01 13.68
CA GLN A 20 15.43 4.20 13.77
C GLN A 20 14.02 3.89 13.23
N PRO A 21 12.96 4.41 13.87
CA PRO A 21 11.62 4.25 13.35
C PRO A 21 11.47 4.97 11.99
N ILE A 22 10.62 4.43 11.14
CA ILE A 22 10.25 5.10 9.89
C ILE A 22 9.43 6.35 10.21
N LEU A 23 9.95 7.53 9.85
CA LEU A 23 9.19 8.77 9.88
C LEU A 23 8.58 9.02 8.50
N LEU A 24 7.29 8.72 8.34
CA LEU A 24 6.58 8.97 7.08
C LEU A 24 6.15 10.43 6.97
N THR A 25 6.46 11.06 5.83
CA THR A 25 6.12 12.44 5.50
C THR A 25 5.61 12.54 4.07
N ALA A 26 4.95 13.65 3.73
CA ALA A 26 4.54 13.91 2.35
C ALA A 26 5.74 14.01 1.38
N ALA A 27 6.93 14.35 1.87
CA ALA A 27 8.13 14.49 1.04
C ALA A 27 8.82 13.14 0.75
N ASN A 28 8.69 12.16 1.65
CA ASN A 28 9.38 10.87 1.54
C ASN A 28 8.47 9.69 1.19
N SER A 29 7.15 9.85 1.22
CA SER A 29 6.19 8.73 1.09
C SER A 29 6.37 7.92 -0.18
N THR A 30 6.66 8.57 -1.31
CA THR A 30 6.91 7.90 -2.60
C THR A 30 8.18 7.06 -2.57
N TYR A 31 9.22 7.46 -1.82
CA TYR A 31 10.42 6.64 -1.67
C TYR A 31 10.12 5.37 -0.90
N TYR A 32 9.26 5.43 0.13
CA TYR A 32 8.86 4.24 0.88
C TYR A 32 8.04 3.26 0.04
N VAL A 33 7.23 3.70 -0.93
CA VAL A 33 6.62 2.76 -1.91
C VAL A 33 7.71 1.95 -2.62
N ASN A 34 8.75 2.64 -3.10
CA ASN A 34 9.83 2.00 -3.86
C ASN A 34 10.76 1.14 -3.01
N LEU A 35 10.89 1.42 -1.71
CA LEU A 35 11.68 0.61 -0.77
C LEU A 35 10.91 -0.64 -0.31
N LEU A 36 9.61 -0.49 -0.04
CA LEU A 36 8.78 -1.56 0.51
C LEU A 36 8.24 -2.51 -0.58
N TRP A 37 8.03 -2.03 -1.80
CA TRP A 37 7.59 -2.86 -2.93
C TRP A 37 8.51 -4.08 -3.14
N PRO A 38 9.85 -3.93 -3.19
CA PRO A 38 10.77 -5.06 -3.19
C PRO A 38 10.55 -6.09 -2.12
N ILE A 39 10.26 -5.61 -0.92
CA ILE A 39 10.16 -6.44 0.26
C ILE A 39 8.92 -7.31 0.11
N GLY A 40 7.74 -6.72 -0.12
CA GLY A 40 6.52 -7.51 -0.27
C GLY A 40 6.52 -8.46 -1.47
N LEU A 41 7.12 -8.06 -2.60
CA LEU A 41 7.13 -8.91 -3.80
C LEU A 41 8.03 -10.13 -3.62
N ALA A 42 9.23 -9.91 -3.07
CA ALA A 42 10.29 -10.90 -3.10
C ALA A 42 10.40 -11.71 -1.81
N THR A 43 9.90 -11.22 -0.67
CA THR A 43 9.85 -11.98 0.59
C THR A 43 9.11 -13.30 0.37
N HIS A 44 9.73 -14.39 0.80
CA HIS A 44 9.10 -15.69 0.77
C HIS A 44 8.08 -15.84 1.91
N MET A 45 6.81 -16.03 1.56
CA MET A 45 5.74 -16.53 2.43
C MET A 45 5.14 -17.80 1.82
N ALA A 46 4.79 -18.79 2.66
CA ALA A 46 4.16 -20.01 2.15
C ALA A 46 2.82 -19.70 1.47
N ALA A 47 2.05 -18.75 2.01
CA ALA A 47 0.77 -18.33 1.47
C ALA A 47 0.86 -17.76 0.04
N ASN A 48 1.98 -17.16 -0.37
CA ASN A 48 2.14 -16.60 -1.72
C ASN A 48 2.06 -17.66 -2.83
N ALA A 49 2.16 -18.96 -2.50
CA ALA A 49 1.85 -20.03 -3.44
C ALA A 49 0.40 -19.96 -3.97
N GLU A 50 -0.54 -19.48 -3.14
CA GLU A 50 -1.96 -19.30 -3.43
C GLU A 50 -2.30 -17.87 -3.86
N SER A 51 -1.32 -16.97 -3.92
CA SER A 51 -1.57 -15.61 -4.39
C SER A 51 -2.03 -15.64 -5.86
N PRO A 52 -3.06 -14.88 -6.26
CA PRO A 52 -3.47 -14.79 -7.66
C PRO A 52 -2.37 -14.23 -8.59
N LEU A 53 -1.30 -13.64 -8.02
CA LEU A 53 -0.11 -13.21 -8.75
C LEU A 53 0.74 -14.40 -9.24
N ASN A 54 0.65 -15.54 -8.55
CA ASN A 54 1.37 -16.78 -8.88
C ASN A 54 0.69 -17.54 -10.04
N GLY A 55 0.48 -16.87 -11.17
CA GLY A 55 -0.20 -17.41 -12.34
C GLY A 55 0.29 -16.79 -13.64
N ASP A 56 -0.52 -16.91 -14.70
CA ASP A 56 -0.13 -16.49 -16.06
C ASP A 56 0.22 -15.00 -16.20
N SER A 57 -0.30 -14.16 -15.30
CA SER A 57 -0.05 -12.72 -15.27
C SER A 57 1.25 -12.33 -14.56
N LEU A 58 1.97 -13.28 -13.94
CA LEU A 58 3.12 -13.03 -13.07
C LEU A 58 4.13 -12.03 -13.64
N TYR A 59 4.41 -12.07 -14.95
CA TYR A 59 5.42 -11.21 -15.57
C TYR A 59 4.88 -9.90 -16.16
N ASN A 60 3.57 -9.67 -16.10
CA ASN A 60 2.87 -8.61 -16.84
C ASN A 60 2.08 -7.65 -15.94
N LEU A 61 2.20 -7.76 -14.61
CA LEU A 61 1.54 -6.88 -13.64
C LEU A 61 2.39 -5.64 -13.37
N ALA A 62 1.78 -4.58 -12.86
CA ALA A 62 2.51 -3.35 -12.55
C ALA A 62 3.61 -3.57 -11.49
N SER A 63 3.38 -4.50 -10.56
CA SER A 63 4.36 -4.89 -9.54
C SER A 63 5.53 -5.75 -10.04
N THR A 64 5.47 -6.30 -11.26
CA THR A 64 6.50 -7.20 -11.79
C THR A 64 7.07 -6.75 -13.13
N GLY A 65 6.21 -6.37 -14.07
CA GLY A 65 6.60 -5.83 -15.38
C GLY A 65 7.21 -4.43 -15.29
N GLY A 66 6.80 -3.62 -14.30
CA GLY A 66 7.38 -2.28 -14.05
C GLY A 66 8.70 -2.30 -13.27
N TRP A 67 9.17 -3.49 -12.90
CA TRP A 67 10.31 -3.67 -12.02
C TRP A 67 11.64 -3.59 -12.78
N THR A 68 12.53 -2.70 -12.34
CA THR A 68 13.85 -2.51 -12.96
C THR A 68 15.02 -2.75 -11.99
N LEU A 69 14.77 -3.35 -10.82
CA LEU A 69 15.79 -3.55 -9.79
C LEU A 69 16.41 -4.96 -9.88
N GLY A 70 17.70 -5.09 -9.55
CA GLY A 70 18.37 -6.39 -9.57
C GLY A 70 18.91 -6.80 -10.94
N ARG A 71 19.17 -8.11 -11.10
CA ARG A 71 19.88 -8.72 -12.24
C ARG A 71 18.96 -9.36 -13.27
N GLU A 72 17.75 -9.74 -12.87
CA GLU A 72 16.78 -10.38 -13.75
C GLU A 72 16.13 -9.34 -14.66
N GLN A 73 15.70 -9.76 -15.84
CA GLN A 73 15.07 -8.88 -16.82
C GLN A 73 13.65 -8.44 -16.43
N ASN A 74 13.01 -9.13 -15.48
CA ASN A 74 11.65 -8.86 -15.05
C ASN A 74 11.47 -9.19 -13.55
N GLY A 75 10.70 -8.38 -12.85
CA GLY A 75 10.45 -8.54 -11.41
C GLY A 75 9.74 -9.83 -11.02
N GLY A 76 8.97 -10.42 -11.93
CA GLY A 76 8.30 -11.71 -11.70
C GLY A 76 9.29 -12.84 -11.37
N ALA A 77 10.54 -12.74 -11.79
CA ALA A 77 11.59 -13.70 -11.43
C ALA A 77 11.94 -13.66 -9.93
N TYR A 78 11.65 -12.56 -9.25
CA TYR A 78 11.89 -12.39 -7.81
C TYR A 78 10.69 -12.73 -6.94
N PHE A 79 9.51 -12.92 -7.53
CA PHE A 79 8.29 -13.17 -6.76
C PHE A 79 8.43 -14.38 -5.82
N ASN A 80 8.23 -14.12 -4.52
CA ASN A 80 8.24 -15.14 -3.47
C ASN A 80 9.53 -16.00 -3.42
N LYS A 81 10.71 -15.41 -3.65
CA LYS A 81 11.98 -16.17 -3.77
C LYS A 81 12.97 -15.98 -2.63
N LEU A 82 12.92 -14.84 -1.94
CA LEU A 82 14.02 -14.40 -1.09
C LEU A 82 13.62 -14.42 0.39
N PRO A 83 14.49 -14.86 1.31
CA PRO A 83 14.23 -14.84 2.74
C PRO A 83 14.55 -13.45 3.33
N ILE A 84 13.90 -12.39 2.82
CA ILE A 84 14.16 -10.99 3.22
C ILE A 84 13.63 -10.75 4.65
N VAL A 85 12.32 -10.92 4.85
CA VAL A 85 11.69 -10.86 6.17
C VAL A 85 11.38 -12.27 6.63
N LYS A 86 11.86 -12.64 7.82
CA LYS A 86 11.59 -13.96 8.42
C LYS A 86 10.38 -13.87 9.33
N LEU A 87 9.28 -14.49 8.91
CA LEU A 87 8.05 -14.57 9.70
C LEU A 87 7.90 -15.96 10.33
N THR A 88 7.41 -16.00 11.55
CA THR A 88 6.80 -17.20 12.13
C THR A 88 5.46 -17.49 11.43
N ARG A 89 4.98 -18.73 11.56
CA ARG A 89 3.67 -19.11 11.02
C ARG A 89 2.52 -18.22 11.52
N ALA A 90 2.59 -17.76 12.78
CA ALA A 90 1.56 -16.91 13.36
C ALA A 90 1.60 -15.48 12.80
N GLU A 91 2.79 -14.95 12.54
CA GLU A 91 2.99 -13.64 11.91
C GLU A 91 2.56 -13.67 10.45
N GLU A 92 2.99 -14.67 9.67
CA GLU A 92 2.55 -14.85 8.28
C GLU A 92 1.02 -14.94 8.19
N ALA A 93 0.39 -15.77 9.03
CA ALA A 93 -1.07 -15.88 9.06
C ALA A 93 -1.76 -14.55 9.41
N ARG A 94 -1.15 -13.70 10.25
CA ARG A 94 -1.67 -12.36 10.55
C ARG A 94 -1.55 -11.44 9.34
N VAL A 95 -0.37 -11.41 8.71
CA VAL A 95 -0.11 -10.61 7.50
C VAL A 95 -1.10 -10.97 6.40
N VAL A 96 -1.31 -12.25 6.12
CA VAL A 96 -2.25 -12.73 5.09
C VAL A 96 -3.67 -12.24 5.36
N ARG A 97 -4.20 -12.44 6.57
CA ARG A 97 -5.57 -12.00 6.92
C ARG A 97 -5.77 -10.51 6.70
N ILE A 98 -4.80 -9.69 7.10
CA ILE A 98 -4.86 -8.24 6.91
C ILE A 98 -4.75 -7.89 5.41
N ALA A 99 -3.79 -8.49 4.70
CA ALA A 99 -3.57 -8.23 3.30
C ALA A 99 -4.76 -8.64 2.42
N GLU A 100 -5.49 -9.69 2.79
CA GLU A 100 -6.74 -10.11 2.11
C GLU A 100 -7.90 -9.13 2.36
N ALA A 101 -7.96 -8.52 3.54
CA ALA A 101 -9.03 -7.61 3.94
C ALA A 101 -8.77 -6.13 3.59
N THR A 102 -7.54 -5.77 3.23
CA THR A 102 -7.15 -4.39 2.91
C THR A 102 -7.07 -4.15 1.41
N TYR A 103 -7.42 -2.94 1.02
CA TYR A 103 -7.42 -2.45 -0.36
C TYR A 103 -6.72 -1.09 -0.43
N ARG A 104 -6.51 -0.61 -1.65
CA ARG A 104 -5.93 0.71 -1.92
C ARG A 104 -6.50 1.28 -3.22
N PRO A 105 -6.63 2.62 -3.35
CA PRO A 105 -7.53 3.21 -4.33
C PRO A 105 -7.11 3.11 -5.80
N CYS A 106 -6.01 2.42 -6.11
CA CYS A 106 -5.53 2.22 -7.47
C CYS A 106 -6.04 0.94 -8.15
N CYS A 107 -6.53 -0.07 -7.42
CA CYS A 107 -7.04 -1.33 -8.00
C CYS A 107 -8.22 -1.88 -7.20
N ASN A 108 -8.94 -2.87 -7.75
CA ASN A 108 -10.05 -3.54 -7.07
C ASN A 108 -9.62 -4.77 -6.25
N ASN A 109 -8.38 -5.21 -6.43
CA ASN A 109 -7.85 -6.40 -5.78
C ASN A 109 -7.34 -6.07 -4.37
N SER A 110 -7.33 -7.06 -3.49
CA SER A 110 -6.78 -6.90 -2.15
C SER A 110 -5.26 -6.73 -2.19
N THR A 111 -4.68 -6.24 -1.10
CA THR A 111 -3.24 -6.11 -0.91
C THR A 111 -2.50 -7.44 -1.16
N PHE A 112 -3.10 -8.57 -0.79
CA PHE A 112 -2.50 -9.90 -0.96
C PHE A 112 -2.26 -10.31 -2.43
N PHE A 113 -3.03 -9.77 -3.39
CA PHE A 113 -2.76 -10.03 -4.81
C PHE A 113 -1.52 -9.26 -5.28
N GLN A 114 -1.16 -8.12 -4.70
CA GLN A 114 0.06 -7.40 -5.07
C GLN A 114 0.15 -7.07 -6.58
N ASP A 115 -0.96 -6.87 -7.28
CA ASP A 115 -1.02 -6.60 -8.73
C ASP A 115 -0.42 -5.23 -9.13
N CYS A 116 -0.17 -4.36 -8.15
CA CYS A 116 0.52 -3.09 -8.32
C CYS A 116 1.63 -2.91 -7.28
N ASN A 117 2.57 -2.02 -7.58
CA ASN A 117 3.65 -1.62 -6.68
C ASN A 117 3.15 -1.20 -5.28
N HIS A 118 2.03 -0.48 -5.18
CA HIS A 118 1.45 -0.09 -3.90
C HIS A 118 0.91 -1.28 -3.09
N GLY A 119 0.29 -2.27 -3.75
CA GLY A 119 -0.19 -3.47 -3.06
C GLY A 119 0.97 -4.30 -2.52
N SER A 120 2.01 -4.46 -3.34
CA SER A 120 3.23 -5.14 -2.90
C SER A 120 3.97 -4.36 -1.81
N ALA A 121 4.06 -3.04 -1.90
CA ALA A 121 4.65 -2.19 -0.86
C ALA A 121 3.88 -2.28 0.47
N LEU A 122 2.55 -2.27 0.41
CA LEU A 122 1.73 -2.42 1.60
C LEU A 122 1.90 -3.81 2.23
N LEU A 123 2.05 -4.86 1.42
CA LEU A 123 2.39 -6.19 1.94
C LEU A 123 3.76 -6.18 2.63
N GLY A 124 4.78 -5.58 2.02
CA GLY A 124 6.12 -5.46 2.63
C GLY A 124 6.10 -4.70 3.97
N LEU A 125 5.26 -3.66 4.10
CA LEU A 125 5.04 -2.97 5.37
C LEU A 125 4.46 -3.92 6.43
N LEU A 126 3.45 -4.72 6.05
CA LEU A 126 2.80 -5.67 6.96
C LEU A 126 3.76 -6.77 7.41
N GLU A 127 4.58 -7.28 6.49
CA GLU A 127 5.64 -8.25 6.77
C GLU A 127 6.64 -7.69 7.79
N LEU A 128 7.20 -6.50 7.53
CA LEU A 128 8.15 -5.85 8.44
C LEU A 128 7.53 -5.62 9.81
N GLY A 129 6.36 -4.97 9.87
CA GLY A 129 5.70 -4.67 11.14
C GLY A 129 5.37 -5.94 11.93
N ALA A 130 4.92 -7.01 11.27
CA ALA A 130 4.66 -8.28 11.94
C ALA A 130 5.93 -8.90 12.51
N SER A 131 7.06 -8.84 11.78
CA SER A 131 8.36 -9.31 12.25
C SER A 131 8.92 -8.51 13.44
N GLU A 132 8.50 -7.25 13.57
CA GLU A 132 8.79 -6.38 14.72
C GLU A 132 7.82 -6.57 15.89
N GLY A 133 6.85 -7.48 15.75
CA GLY A 133 5.91 -7.85 16.82
C GLY A 133 4.64 -7.00 16.87
N LEU A 134 4.35 -6.17 15.86
CA LEU A 134 3.10 -5.40 15.82
C LEU A 134 1.89 -6.34 15.77
N ASN A 135 0.90 -6.03 16.60
CA ASN A 135 -0.39 -6.73 16.59
C ASN A 135 -1.28 -6.27 15.42
N GLU A 136 -2.42 -6.94 15.26
CA GLU A 136 -3.32 -6.70 14.13
C GLU A 136 -3.85 -5.25 14.06
N ASP A 137 -4.23 -4.66 15.20
CA ASP A 137 -4.71 -3.28 15.24
C ASP A 137 -3.61 -2.27 14.89
N GLN A 138 -2.37 -2.54 15.31
CA GLN A 138 -1.21 -1.71 14.94
C GLN A 138 -0.97 -1.80 13.43
N LEU A 139 -0.96 -2.99 12.86
CA LEU A 139 -0.75 -3.20 11.43
C LEU A 139 -1.82 -2.52 10.57
N TYR A 140 -3.10 -2.55 10.97
CA TYR A 140 -4.14 -1.79 10.27
C TYR A 140 -3.94 -0.28 10.37
N ARG A 141 -3.48 0.24 11.50
CA ARG A 141 -3.15 1.67 11.65
C ARG A 141 -1.98 2.08 10.77
N GLU A 142 -0.91 1.28 10.73
CA GLU A 142 0.24 1.55 9.86
C GLU A 142 -0.17 1.49 8.39
N ALA A 143 -0.95 0.47 8.00
CA ALA A 143 -1.48 0.35 6.64
C ALA A 143 -2.31 1.57 6.24
N LEU A 144 -3.17 2.06 7.14
CA LEU A 144 -3.97 3.27 6.91
C LEU A 144 -3.10 4.52 6.80
N ALA A 145 -2.09 4.66 7.65
CA ALA A 145 -1.17 5.79 7.61
C ALA A 145 -0.43 5.82 6.25
N PHE A 146 0.21 4.72 5.85
CA PHE A 146 0.95 4.65 4.60
C PHE A 146 0.08 4.91 3.37
N ASN A 147 -1.08 4.24 3.29
CA ASN A 147 -2.02 4.50 2.21
C ASN A 147 -2.51 5.96 2.18
N SER A 148 -2.72 6.59 3.35
CA SER A 148 -3.13 8.00 3.42
C SER A 148 -2.07 8.96 2.87
N PHE A 149 -0.78 8.65 3.05
CA PHE A 149 0.32 9.43 2.47
C PHE A 149 0.59 9.11 1.00
N TRP A 150 0.28 7.90 0.54
CA TRP A 150 0.40 7.51 -0.87
C TRP A 150 -0.77 8.03 -1.72
N PHE A 151 -1.96 8.17 -1.12
CA PHE A 151 -3.18 8.59 -1.79
C PHE A 151 -3.90 9.72 -1.03
N PRO A 152 -3.26 10.88 -0.80
CA PRO A 152 -3.78 11.91 0.11
C PRO A 152 -5.16 12.44 -0.30
N ASP A 153 -5.41 12.73 -1.59
CA ASP A 153 -6.72 13.19 -2.05
C ASP A 153 -7.84 12.17 -1.77
N TYR A 154 -7.56 10.87 -1.98
CA TYR A 154 -8.52 9.80 -1.73
C TYR A 154 -8.91 9.76 -0.25
N TYR A 155 -7.93 9.71 0.65
CA TYR A 155 -8.22 9.57 2.08
C TYR A 155 -8.76 10.86 2.71
N LEU A 156 -8.41 12.04 2.20
CA LEU A 156 -9.07 13.29 2.58
C LEU A 156 -10.55 13.30 2.19
N ARG A 157 -10.89 12.84 0.98
CA ARG A 157 -12.28 12.68 0.53
C ARG A 157 -13.01 11.60 1.31
N THR A 158 -12.38 10.48 1.62
CA THR A 158 -12.97 9.45 2.49
C THR A 158 -13.27 10.01 3.88
N ALA A 159 -12.35 10.76 4.49
CA ALA A 159 -12.59 11.42 5.76
C ALA A 159 -13.76 12.41 5.69
N LEU A 160 -13.82 13.22 4.62
CA LEU A 160 -14.93 14.13 4.37
C LEU A 160 -16.27 13.37 4.23
N PHE A 161 -16.28 12.25 3.51
CA PHE A 161 -17.46 11.39 3.37
C PHE A 161 -17.96 10.88 4.72
N PHE A 162 -17.10 10.33 5.57
CA PHE A 162 -17.51 9.87 6.90
C PHE A 162 -18.08 11.03 7.73
N LYS A 163 -17.43 12.20 7.69
CA LYS A 163 -17.90 13.37 8.42
C LYS A 163 -19.28 13.84 7.96
N VAL A 164 -19.51 13.97 6.65
CA VAL A 164 -20.73 14.59 6.12
C VAL A 164 -21.87 13.59 5.95
N MET A 165 -21.58 12.36 5.52
CA MET A 165 -22.58 11.33 5.20
C MET A 165 -22.86 10.40 6.37
N LYS A 166 -21.84 10.05 7.16
CA LYS A 166 -21.97 9.11 8.29
C LYS A 166 -22.04 9.79 9.65
N LYS A 167 -21.72 11.09 9.71
CA LYS A 167 -21.66 11.89 10.95
C LYS A 167 -20.67 11.29 11.96
N THR A 168 -19.57 10.74 11.46
CA THR A 168 -18.49 10.13 12.26
C THR A 168 -17.19 10.87 12.00
N ASP A 169 -16.46 11.20 13.06
CA ASP A 169 -15.15 11.82 12.92
C ASP A 169 -14.09 10.81 12.49
N TRP A 170 -13.09 11.25 11.71
CA TRP A 170 -12.08 10.37 11.12
C TRP A 170 -11.39 9.48 12.15
N ALA A 171 -11.06 10.04 13.31
CA ALA A 171 -10.39 9.33 14.41
C ALA A 171 -11.25 8.24 15.05
N GLU A 172 -12.56 8.23 14.82
CA GLU A 172 -13.52 7.26 15.36
C GLU A 172 -13.84 6.13 14.38
N VAL A 173 -13.44 6.26 13.10
CA VAL A 173 -13.69 5.23 12.10
C VAL A 173 -12.63 4.13 12.23
N ASP A 174 -13.06 2.88 12.35
CA ASP A 174 -12.16 1.74 12.39
C ASP A 174 -11.33 1.67 11.08
N PRO A 175 -9.98 1.61 11.15
CA PRO A 175 -9.13 1.43 9.99
C PRO A 175 -9.50 0.25 9.09
N ARG A 176 -10.07 -0.83 9.65
CA ARG A 176 -10.56 -2.00 8.90
C ARG A 176 -11.70 -1.65 7.95
N VAL A 177 -12.57 -0.73 8.37
CA VAL A 177 -13.67 -0.24 7.53
C VAL A 177 -13.09 0.62 6.42
N ILE A 178 -12.22 1.57 6.78
CA ILE A 178 -11.62 2.50 5.81
C ILE A 178 -10.84 1.75 4.73
N LEU A 179 -9.99 0.81 5.14
CA LEU A 179 -9.15 0.02 4.23
C LEU A 179 -9.92 -1.10 3.51
N GLY A 180 -11.19 -1.33 3.87
CA GLY A 180 -12.02 -2.36 3.28
C GLY A 180 -12.41 -2.06 1.83
N PHE A 181 -13.01 -3.07 1.19
CA PHE A 181 -13.38 -3.02 -0.24
C PHE A 181 -14.19 -1.78 -0.60
N ASP A 182 -15.24 -1.46 0.17
CA ASP A 182 -16.18 -0.37 -0.15
C ASP A 182 -15.55 1.02 -0.14
N TYR A 183 -14.47 1.22 0.62
CA TYR A 183 -13.88 2.53 0.90
C TYR A 183 -12.42 2.66 0.47
N SER A 184 -11.79 1.59 0.00
CA SER A 184 -10.41 1.65 -0.50
C SER A 184 -10.16 0.88 -1.78
N ALA A 185 -11.06 0.04 -2.29
CA ALA A 185 -10.91 -0.52 -3.64
C ALA A 185 -11.27 0.56 -4.67
N GLY A 186 -10.48 0.73 -5.74
CA GLY A 186 -10.60 1.89 -6.64
C GLY A 186 -12.00 2.11 -7.23
N GLY A 187 -12.59 1.06 -7.81
CA GLY A 187 -13.95 1.11 -8.37
C GLY A 187 -15.03 1.34 -7.32
N PRO A 188 -15.11 0.50 -6.27
CA PRO A 188 -16.05 0.70 -5.16
C PRO A 188 -15.92 2.06 -4.47
N TRP A 189 -14.71 2.55 -4.22
CA TRP A 189 -14.48 3.88 -3.65
C TRP A 189 -15.07 4.98 -4.55
N GLN A 190 -14.85 4.90 -5.87
CA GLN A 190 -15.42 5.86 -6.80
C GLN A 190 -16.95 5.88 -6.74
N GLN A 191 -17.57 4.71 -6.61
CA GLN A 191 -19.03 4.54 -6.55
C GLN A 191 -19.63 4.97 -5.21
N ASN A 192 -18.96 4.65 -4.10
CA ASN A 192 -19.50 4.82 -2.75
C ASN A 192 -19.14 6.18 -2.13
N VAL A 193 -17.91 6.64 -2.37
CA VAL A 193 -17.34 7.85 -1.74
C VAL A 193 -17.40 9.02 -2.70
N ALA A 194 -16.69 8.95 -3.83
CA ALA A 194 -16.56 10.10 -4.74
C ALA A 194 -17.93 10.52 -5.29
N ALA A 195 -18.69 9.58 -5.85
CA ALA A 195 -20.02 9.87 -6.38
C ALA A 195 -21.03 10.37 -5.33
N ALA A 196 -20.84 10.03 -4.05
CA ALA A 196 -21.68 10.56 -2.97
C ALA A 196 -21.33 12.02 -2.64
N LEU A 197 -20.04 12.37 -2.63
CA LEU A 197 -19.56 13.72 -2.41
C LEU A 197 -19.91 14.65 -3.58
N ASP A 198 -19.78 14.18 -4.81
CA ASP A 198 -20.07 14.94 -6.04
C ASP A 198 -21.54 15.38 -6.14
N ARG A 199 -22.45 14.69 -5.43
CA ARG A 199 -23.89 15.05 -5.34
C ARG A 199 -24.16 16.24 -4.41
N ILE A 200 -23.17 16.73 -3.67
CA ILE A 200 -23.32 17.84 -2.73
C ILE A 200 -22.68 19.10 -3.36
N PRO A 201 -23.49 20.04 -3.88
CA PRO A 201 -22.96 21.22 -4.55
C PRO A 201 -22.09 22.08 -3.61
N GLY A 202 -20.93 22.50 -4.10
CA GLY A 202 -20.04 23.43 -3.38
C GLY A 202 -19.28 22.82 -2.19
N LEU A 203 -19.32 21.50 -2.00
CA LEU A 203 -18.64 20.84 -0.88
C LEU A 203 -17.12 20.79 -1.06
N ILE A 204 -16.65 20.44 -2.26
CA ILE A 204 -15.22 20.37 -2.59
C ILE A 204 -14.92 21.52 -3.56
N PRO A 205 -13.97 22.42 -3.24
CA PRO A 205 -13.53 23.45 -4.17
C PRO A 205 -12.99 22.80 -5.47
N PRO A 206 -13.26 23.38 -6.66
CA PRO A 206 -12.70 22.86 -7.89
C PRO A 206 -11.16 22.84 -7.82
N ALA A 207 -10.56 21.70 -8.15
CA ALA A 207 -9.11 21.54 -8.12
C ALA A 207 -8.44 22.41 -9.20
N PRO A 208 -7.34 23.13 -8.89
CA PRO A 208 -6.42 23.59 -9.91
C PRO A 208 -5.84 22.35 -10.60
N GLY A 209 -6.00 22.23 -11.92
CA GLY A 209 -5.77 21.01 -12.68
C GLY A 209 -4.47 20.26 -12.37
N GLY A 210 -4.57 18.97 -12.05
CA GLY A 210 -3.45 18.06 -11.86
C GLY A 210 -3.93 16.63 -11.66
N GLY A 211 -3.90 15.83 -12.73
CA GLY A 211 -4.28 14.42 -12.67
C GLY A 211 -3.25 13.60 -11.87
N ALA A 212 -3.74 12.75 -10.98
CA ALA A 212 -2.93 11.70 -10.36
C ALA A 212 -2.59 10.65 -11.44
N GLY A 213 -1.50 10.89 -12.16
CA GLY A 213 -0.94 9.92 -13.10
C GLY A 213 -0.19 8.83 -12.34
N CYS A 214 -0.52 7.57 -12.62
CA CYS A 214 0.29 6.41 -12.22
C CYS A 214 1.57 6.32 -13.07
N GLY A 215 2.37 7.39 -13.09
CA GLY A 215 3.63 7.47 -13.81
C GLY A 215 4.82 7.46 -12.86
N VAL A 216 5.74 6.53 -13.10
CA VAL A 216 7.13 6.55 -12.61
C VAL A 216 8.08 7.09 -13.67
#